data_AF-A0A519V1Y3-F1
#
_entry.id   AF-A0A519V1Y3-F1
#
_cell.length_a   1.000
_cell.length_b   1.000
_cell.length_c   1.000
_cell.angle_alpha   90.00
_cell.angle_beta   90.00
_cell.angle_gamma   90.00
#
_symmetry.space_group_name_H-M   'P 1'
#
loop_
_entity.id
_entity.type
_entity.pdbx_description
1 polymer ?
#
loop_
_entity_poly.entity_id
_entity_poly.type
_entity_poly.pdbx_seq_one_letter_code
_entity_poly.pdbx_strand_id
1 'polypeptide(L)'
;MRGLRAHAGGGPRPAQPGRSGSGRQLVAHQPPGGGGLLGFGQAHTEARYEHDYPLFSSPYLQRKNFQFDARYLKYSGEAFVTWQLGRATSLGLAYRLVQLRLNDVTDQGTPVMAAPILRHEPMLYFRLRPPQANGLVQFQVAMGLSSTAGFNDRLPYDHDDPVAQFQVARSYVSLGLAFYPHVLWQRRGD
;
A
#
# COMPACT_ATOMS: atom_id res chain seq x y z
N MET A 1 40.92 2.09 -70.55
CA MET A 1 41.06 0.74 -69.98
C MET A 1 39.84 0.46 -69.10
N ARG A 2 38.91 -0.38 -69.58
CA ARG A 2 37.62 -0.70 -68.97
C ARG A 2 37.70 -2.10 -68.36
N GLY A 3 37.56 -2.21 -67.04
CA GLY A 3 37.52 -3.49 -66.34
C GLY A 3 36.10 -4.04 -66.28
N LEU A 4 35.87 -5.22 -66.86
CA LEU A 4 34.66 -6.01 -66.67
C LEU A 4 34.69 -6.68 -65.29
N ARG A 5 33.64 -6.47 -64.48
CA ARG A 5 33.34 -7.28 -63.29
C ARG A 5 32.19 -8.21 -63.60
N ALA A 6 32.45 -9.51 -63.43
CA ALA A 6 31.47 -10.58 -63.58
C ALA A 6 30.49 -10.58 -62.39
N HIS A 7 29.20 -10.58 -62.69
CA HIS A 7 28.12 -10.83 -61.73
C HIS A 7 28.01 -12.35 -61.49
N ALA A 8 28.33 -12.80 -60.28
CA ALA A 8 28.09 -14.16 -59.84
C ALA A 8 26.62 -14.30 -59.40
N GLY A 9 25.94 -15.31 -59.96
CA GLY A 9 24.52 -15.59 -59.76
C GLY A 9 24.16 -15.95 -58.32
N GLY A 10 23.07 -15.34 -57.84
CA GLY A 10 22.41 -15.71 -56.60
C GLY A 10 21.59 -16.98 -56.78
N GLY A 11 22.04 -18.08 -56.19
CA GLY A 11 21.26 -19.31 -56.08
C GLY A 11 20.11 -19.17 -55.06
N PRO A 12 19.03 -19.95 -55.22
CA PRO A 12 17.89 -19.94 -54.31
C PRO A 12 18.31 -20.37 -52.91
N ARG A 13 18.03 -19.52 -51.91
CA ARG A 13 18.26 -19.83 -50.49
C ARG A 13 17.31 -20.93 -50.03
N PRO A 14 17.79 -21.98 -49.36
CA PRO A 14 16.93 -23.02 -48.81
C PRO A 14 16.01 -22.43 -47.74
N ALA A 15 14.73 -22.81 -47.79
CA ALA A 15 13.73 -22.44 -46.81
C ALA A 15 14.16 -22.94 -45.43
N GLN A 16 14.41 -22.01 -44.50
CA GLN A 16 14.68 -22.37 -43.12
C GLN A 16 13.39 -22.92 -42.50
N PRO A 17 13.40 -24.13 -41.91
CA PRO A 17 12.24 -24.68 -41.24
C PRO A 17 11.85 -23.76 -40.08
N GLY A 18 10.62 -23.26 -40.13
CA GLY A 18 10.04 -22.41 -39.09
C GLY A 18 10.07 -23.14 -37.75
N ARG A 19 11.01 -22.76 -36.89
CA ARG A 19 11.00 -23.13 -35.47
C ARG A 19 9.84 -22.39 -34.81
N SER A 20 8.64 -22.96 -34.96
CA SER A 20 7.49 -22.68 -34.09
C SER A 20 7.75 -23.33 -32.73
N GLY A 21 8.78 -22.87 -32.04
CA GLY A 21 9.06 -23.21 -30.66
C GLY A 21 8.15 -22.40 -29.77
N SER A 22 6.90 -22.82 -29.62
CA SER A 22 6.05 -22.45 -28.49
C SER A 22 6.66 -23.06 -27.22
N GLY A 23 7.83 -22.54 -26.82
CA GLY A 23 8.48 -22.89 -25.58
C GLY A 23 7.60 -22.38 -24.45
N ARG A 24 6.79 -23.28 -23.89
CA ARG A 24 6.22 -23.13 -22.55
C ARG A 24 7.40 -22.91 -21.60
N GLN A 25 7.76 -21.66 -21.36
CA GLN A 25 8.66 -21.30 -20.28
C GLN A 25 7.92 -21.68 -19.00
N LEU A 26 8.29 -22.84 -18.46
CA LEU A 26 7.95 -23.24 -17.11
C LEU A 26 8.38 -22.10 -16.20
N VAL A 27 7.40 -21.40 -15.63
CA VAL A 27 7.63 -20.35 -14.64
C VAL A 27 8.14 -21.09 -13.41
N ALA A 28 9.46 -21.12 -13.23
CA ALA A 28 10.05 -21.65 -12.03
C ALA A 28 9.49 -20.86 -10.85
N HIS A 29 8.87 -21.56 -9.89
CA HIS A 29 8.42 -20.95 -8.65
C HIS A 29 9.63 -20.37 -7.92
N GLN A 30 9.76 -19.04 -7.91
CA GLN A 30 10.72 -18.37 -7.05
C GLN A 30 10.25 -18.47 -5.59
N PRO A 31 11.16 -18.74 -4.65
CA PRO A 31 10.82 -18.72 -3.23
C PRO A 31 10.33 -17.32 -2.83
N PRO A 32 9.46 -17.22 -1.81
CA PRO A 32 9.01 -15.93 -1.32
C PRO A 32 10.18 -15.07 -0.87
N GLY A 33 10.16 -13.79 -1.26
CA GLY A 33 11.06 -12.77 -0.74
C GLY A 33 10.47 -12.12 0.52
N GLY A 34 11.32 -11.73 1.47
CA GLY A 34 10.93 -11.02 2.68
C GLY A 34 11.65 -9.69 2.81
N GLY A 35 11.05 -8.76 3.57
CA GLY A 35 11.67 -7.48 3.86
C GLY A 35 10.96 -6.70 4.97
N GLY A 36 11.48 -5.52 5.27
CA GLY A 36 10.87 -4.62 6.24
C GLY A 36 11.11 -3.16 5.92
N LEU A 37 10.26 -2.30 6.47
CA LEU A 37 10.28 -0.85 6.30
C LEU A 37 10.07 -0.17 7.65
N LEU A 38 10.69 0.99 7.83
CA LEU A 38 10.42 1.90 8.93
C LEU A 38 10.00 3.26 8.34
N GLY A 39 9.14 3.97 9.06
CA GLY A 39 8.62 5.26 8.64
C GLY A 39 8.34 6.17 9.83
N PHE A 40 8.48 7.47 9.60
CA PHE A 40 8.05 8.51 10.53
C PHE A 40 7.31 9.61 9.74
N GLY A 41 6.40 10.31 10.39
CA GLY A 41 5.71 11.44 9.78
C GLY A 41 4.86 12.21 10.78
N GLN A 42 4.28 13.31 10.32
CA GLN A 42 3.32 14.11 11.07
C GLN A 42 2.04 14.21 10.24
N ALA A 43 0.89 14.18 10.90
CA ALA A 43 -0.40 14.40 10.26
C ALA A 43 -1.31 15.26 11.13
N HIS A 44 -2.30 15.84 10.47
CA HIS A 44 -3.36 16.63 11.07
C HIS A 44 -4.68 16.04 10.59
N THR A 45 -5.62 15.87 11.51
CA THR A 45 -6.97 15.39 11.19
C THR A 45 -7.98 16.26 11.93
N GLU A 46 -9.00 16.69 11.20
CA GLU A 46 -10.20 17.29 11.76
C GLU A 46 -11.36 16.35 11.45
N ALA A 47 -12.21 16.10 12.42
CA ALA A 47 -13.36 15.26 12.23
C ALA A 47 -14.56 15.82 13.00
N ARG A 48 -15.70 15.90 12.31
CA ARG A 48 -16.97 16.40 12.86
C ARG A 48 -17.96 15.25 12.83
N TYR A 49 -18.57 14.97 13.97
CA TYR A 49 -19.54 13.90 14.09
C TYR A 49 -20.79 14.40 14.78
N GLU A 50 -21.91 13.97 14.25
CA GLU A 50 -23.23 14.18 14.82
C GLU A 50 -23.70 12.82 15.32
N HIS A 51 -23.98 12.71 16.62
CA HIS A 51 -24.50 11.45 17.17
C HIS A 51 -25.96 11.30 16.70
N ASP A 52 -26.18 10.49 15.66
CA ASP A 52 -27.52 10.07 15.29
C ASP A 52 -27.96 8.97 16.25
N TYR A 53 -28.69 9.37 17.30
CA TYR A 53 -29.42 8.42 18.14
C TYR A 53 -30.45 7.68 17.27
N PRO A 54 -30.65 6.36 17.46
CA PRO A 54 -31.68 5.64 16.71
C PRO A 54 -33.05 6.33 16.88
N LEU A 55 -33.86 6.31 15.82
CA LEU A 55 -35.15 7.03 15.68
C LEU A 55 -36.17 6.83 16.82
N PHE A 56 -35.92 5.93 17.78
CA PHE A 56 -36.78 5.60 18.92
C PHE A 56 -36.21 6.01 20.29
N SER A 57 -35.01 6.58 20.36
CA SER A 57 -34.45 7.10 21.61
C SER A 57 -34.87 8.56 21.82
N SER A 58 -35.70 8.78 22.83
CA SER A 58 -36.11 10.03 23.49
C SER A 58 -35.77 11.38 22.80
N PRO A 59 -36.77 12.22 22.47
CA PRO A 59 -36.56 13.57 21.90
C PRO A 59 -35.86 14.56 22.85
N TYR A 60 -35.47 14.13 24.05
CA TYR A 60 -34.75 14.96 25.03
C TYR A 60 -33.23 14.74 25.04
N LEU A 61 -32.69 13.83 24.23
CA LEU A 61 -31.25 13.67 24.09
C LEU A 61 -30.72 14.76 23.14
N GLN A 62 -30.05 15.76 23.72
CA GLN A 62 -29.43 16.85 22.98
C GLN A 62 -28.45 16.29 21.94
N ARG A 63 -28.63 16.71 20.69
CA ARG A 63 -27.68 16.46 19.59
C ARG A 63 -26.36 17.15 19.93
N LYS A 64 -25.39 16.38 20.46
CA LYS A 64 -24.08 16.91 20.81
C LYS A 64 -23.20 16.89 19.56
N ASN A 65 -22.85 18.08 19.07
CA ASN A 65 -21.93 18.23 17.95
C ASN A 65 -20.51 18.05 18.48
N PHE A 66 -19.80 17.02 18.03
CA PHE A 66 -18.39 16.83 18.39
C PHE A 66 -17.51 17.34 17.25
N GLN A 67 -16.53 18.17 17.59
CA GLN A 67 -15.49 18.62 16.66
C GLN A 67 -14.15 18.24 17.25
N PHE A 68 -13.51 17.28 16.60
CA PHE A 68 -12.22 16.74 17.01
C PHE A 68 -11.14 17.29 16.08
N ASP A 69 -10.13 17.93 16.65
CA ASP A 69 -8.92 18.35 15.94
C ASP A 69 -7.71 17.70 16.61
N ALA A 70 -6.93 16.94 15.85
CA ALA A 70 -5.65 16.42 16.33
C ALA A 70 -4.49 16.56 15.37
N ARG A 71 -3.35 16.95 15.94
CA ARG A 71 -2.03 16.86 15.33
C ARG A 71 -1.24 15.75 16.02
N TYR A 72 -0.71 14.85 15.22
CA TYR A 72 0.00 13.70 15.74
C TYR A 72 1.24 13.34 14.95
N LEU A 73 2.22 12.79 15.65
CA LEU A 73 3.36 12.11 15.05
C LEU A 73 3.01 10.64 14.85
N LYS A 74 3.41 10.10 13.70
CA LYS A 74 3.19 8.72 13.31
C LYS A 74 4.55 8.05 13.15
N TYR A 75 4.78 6.99 13.90
CA TYR A 75 5.90 6.07 13.70
C TYR A 75 5.33 4.76 13.17
N SER A 76 5.98 4.16 12.20
CA SER A 76 5.53 2.87 11.66
C SER A 76 6.69 1.93 11.39
N GLY A 77 6.48 0.65 11.66
CA GLY A 77 7.32 -0.43 11.19
C GLY A 77 6.49 -1.46 10.46
N GLU A 78 6.97 -1.96 9.34
CA GLU A 78 6.29 -2.96 8.51
C GLU A 78 7.23 -4.12 8.22
N ALA A 79 6.72 -5.34 8.36
CA ALA A 79 7.35 -6.54 7.85
C ALA A 79 6.48 -7.12 6.74
N PHE A 80 7.07 -7.65 5.68
CA PHE A 80 6.32 -8.21 4.57
C PHE A 80 6.98 -9.43 3.94
N VAL A 81 6.13 -10.24 3.31
CA VAL A 81 6.51 -11.37 2.46
C VAL A 81 5.83 -11.19 1.10
N THR A 82 6.56 -11.49 0.02
CA THR A 82 6.09 -11.36 -1.36
C THR A 82 6.32 -12.66 -2.13
N TRP A 83 5.30 -13.11 -2.87
CA TRP A 83 5.36 -14.19 -3.84
C TRP A 83 5.24 -13.63 -5.27
N GLN A 84 6.17 -14.04 -6.14
CA GLN A 84 6.08 -13.72 -7.56
C GLN A 84 5.09 -14.67 -8.24
N LEU A 85 4.01 -14.12 -8.80
CA LEU A 85 3.00 -14.87 -9.54
C LEU A 85 3.33 -14.95 -11.04
N GLY A 86 4.10 -13.98 -11.53
CA GLY A 86 4.57 -13.92 -12.90
C GLY A 86 5.70 -12.91 -13.05
N ARG A 87 6.03 -12.56 -14.29
CA ARG A 87 7.12 -11.61 -14.58
C ARG A 87 6.84 -10.18 -14.14
N ALA A 88 5.57 -9.82 -14.10
CA ALA A 88 5.11 -8.46 -13.86
C ALA A 88 4.26 -8.35 -12.59
N THR A 89 3.90 -9.46 -11.96
CA THR A 89 2.88 -9.48 -10.89
C THR A 89 3.39 -10.22 -9.67
N SER A 90 3.12 -9.63 -8.51
CA SER A 90 3.42 -10.24 -7.22
C SER A 90 2.27 -10.04 -6.24
N LEU A 91 2.05 -11.03 -5.38
CA LEU A 91 1.14 -10.97 -4.25
C LEU A 91 1.96 -10.97 -2.97
N GLY A 92 1.49 -10.32 -1.91
CA GLY A 92 2.21 -10.34 -0.65
C GLY A 92 1.32 -10.06 0.55
N LEU A 93 1.86 -10.44 1.70
CA LEU A 93 1.30 -10.15 3.01
C LEU A 93 2.22 -9.19 3.73
N ALA A 94 1.65 -8.20 4.41
CA ALA A 94 2.38 -7.29 5.27
C ALA A 94 1.73 -7.20 6.64
N TYR A 95 2.53 -6.92 7.63
CA TYR A 95 2.09 -6.60 8.97
C TYR A 95 2.77 -5.32 9.41
N ARG A 96 1.97 -4.28 9.64
CA ARG A 96 2.47 -2.97 10.02
C ARG A 96 2.05 -2.63 11.45
N LEU A 97 3.02 -2.20 12.25
CA LEU A 97 2.81 -1.58 13.54
C LEU A 97 2.88 -0.07 13.36
N VAL A 98 1.90 0.64 13.90
CA VAL A 98 1.83 2.10 13.84
C VAL A 98 1.65 2.66 15.24
N GLN A 99 2.57 3.49 15.69
CA GLN A 99 2.40 4.27 16.92
C GLN A 99 2.02 5.71 16.58
N LEU A 100 0.87 6.15 17.09
CA LEU A 100 0.41 7.54 17.00
C LEU A 100 0.72 8.23 18.32
N ARG A 101 1.47 9.33 18.28
CA ARG A 101 1.68 10.24 19.42
C ARG A 101 0.90 11.51 19.17
N LEU A 102 -0.19 11.64 19.91
CA LEU A 102 -1.10 12.77 19.86
C LEU A 102 -0.45 13.93 20.62
N ASN A 103 0.03 14.93 19.89
CA ASN A 103 0.77 16.04 20.49
C ASN A 103 -0.17 17.18 20.89
N ASP A 104 -1.23 17.36 20.10
CA ASP A 104 -2.23 18.41 20.28
C ASP A 104 -3.57 17.80 19.88
N VAL A 105 -4.47 17.66 20.84
CA VAL A 105 -5.80 17.11 20.65
C VAL A 105 -6.77 18.02 21.34
N THR A 106 -7.80 18.45 20.62
CA THR A 106 -8.88 19.24 21.19
C THR A 106 -10.24 18.63 20.85
N ASP A 107 -11.15 18.66 21.83
CA ASP A 107 -12.57 18.41 21.64
C ASP A 107 -13.33 19.72 21.90
N GLN A 108 -13.99 20.24 20.87
CA GLN A 108 -14.65 21.56 20.92
C GLN A 108 -13.71 22.70 21.38
N GLY A 109 -12.42 22.61 21.01
CA GLY A 109 -11.39 23.57 21.43
C GLY A 109 -10.85 23.37 22.85
N THR A 110 -11.33 22.37 23.60
CA THR A 110 -10.80 22.00 24.91
C THR A 110 -9.68 20.97 24.74
N PRO A 111 -8.46 21.21 25.25
CA PRO A 111 -7.37 20.24 25.16
C PRO A 111 -7.69 18.93 25.88
N VAL A 112 -7.41 17.80 25.22
CA VAL A 112 -7.59 16.45 25.76
C VAL A 112 -6.24 15.76 25.84
N MET A 113 -5.92 15.20 27.01
CA MET A 113 -4.72 14.40 27.20
C MET A 113 -4.96 13.00 26.62
N ALA A 114 -4.15 12.60 25.63
CA ALA A 114 -4.24 11.29 25.01
C ALA A 114 -2.92 10.53 25.12
N ALA A 115 -3.00 9.26 25.54
CA ALA A 115 -1.84 8.39 25.55
C ALA A 115 -1.43 7.98 24.11
N PRO A 116 -0.17 7.57 23.88
CA PRO A 116 0.22 7.02 22.59
C PRO A 116 -0.62 5.81 22.19
N ILE A 117 -1.11 5.80 20.96
CA ILE A 117 -1.97 4.75 20.43
C ILE A 117 -1.14 3.81 19.56
N LEU A 118 -1.13 2.52 19.88
CA LEU A 118 -0.46 1.49 19.07
C LEU A 118 -1.48 0.72 18.24
N ARG A 119 -1.29 0.71 16.92
CA ARG A 119 -2.13 0.03 15.95
C ARG A 119 -1.40 -1.12 15.28
N HIS A 120 -2.15 -2.19 15.03
CA HIS A 120 -1.74 -3.39 14.33
C HIS A 120 -2.49 -3.46 13.00
N GLU A 121 -1.74 -3.56 11.92
CA GLU A 121 -2.28 -3.45 10.57
C GLU A 121 -1.85 -4.64 9.69
N PRO A 122 -2.56 -5.77 9.73
CA PRO A 122 -2.37 -6.84 8.75
C PRO A 122 -2.92 -6.42 7.39
N MET A 123 -2.17 -6.71 6.34
CA MET A 123 -2.46 -6.30 4.98
C MET A 123 -2.20 -7.42 3.97
N LEU A 124 -3.06 -7.50 2.97
CA LEU A 124 -2.81 -8.20 1.71
C LEU A 124 -2.53 -7.15 0.65
N TYR A 125 -1.48 -7.33 -0.15
CA TYR A 125 -1.17 -6.43 -1.24
C TYR A 125 -0.85 -7.15 -2.53
N PHE A 126 -1.15 -6.49 -3.64
CA PHE A 126 -0.83 -6.90 -4.99
C PHE A 126 0.02 -5.82 -5.64
N ARG A 127 1.05 -6.22 -6.38
CA ARG A 127 1.90 -5.31 -7.16
C ARG A 127 1.88 -5.70 -8.63
N LEU A 128 1.88 -4.68 -9.48
CA LEU A 128 2.03 -4.78 -10.92
C LEU A 128 3.19 -3.91 -11.38
N ARG A 129 4.17 -4.52 -12.04
CA ARG A 129 5.34 -3.88 -12.65
C ARG A 129 5.32 -4.15 -14.16
N PRO A 130 4.69 -3.27 -14.96
CA PRO A 130 4.52 -3.51 -16.39
C PRO A 130 5.87 -3.61 -17.12
N PRO A 131 6.05 -4.61 -17.99
CA PRO A 131 7.29 -4.74 -18.77
C PRO A 131 7.49 -3.59 -19.77
N GLN A 132 6.41 -2.96 -20.25
CA GLN A 132 6.44 -1.87 -21.24
C GLN A 132 7.17 -0.62 -20.72
N ALA A 133 7.17 -0.40 -19.41
CA ALA A 133 7.88 0.71 -18.78
C ALA A 133 9.35 0.35 -18.46
N ASN A 134 9.89 -0.74 -19.00
CA ASN A 134 11.19 -1.33 -18.60
C ASN A 134 11.28 -1.57 -17.09
N GLY A 135 10.14 -1.78 -16.41
CA GLY A 135 10.09 -1.86 -14.95
C GLY A 135 10.43 -0.56 -14.22
N LEU A 136 10.39 0.61 -14.87
CA LEU A 136 10.61 1.91 -14.23
C LEU A 136 9.57 2.20 -13.14
N VAL A 137 8.34 1.73 -13.34
CA VAL A 137 7.19 2.02 -12.49
C VAL A 137 6.60 0.72 -11.96
N GLN A 138 6.17 0.73 -10.69
CA GLN A 138 5.39 -0.33 -10.08
C GLN A 138 4.18 0.25 -9.36
N PHE A 139 3.02 -0.34 -9.64
CA PHE A 139 1.77 -0.04 -8.97
C PHE A 139 1.55 -1.05 -7.84
N GLN A 140 1.00 -0.58 -6.73
CA GLN A 140 0.64 -1.40 -5.60
C GLN A 140 -0.79 -1.06 -5.15
N VAL A 141 -1.59 -2.09 -4.91
CA VAL A 141 -2.87 -1.97 -4.21
C VAL A 141 -2.76 -2.82 -2.95
N ALA A 142 -3.11 -2.27 -1.80
CA ALA A 142 -3.16 -3.03 -0.56
C ALA A 142 -4.47 -2.80 0.18
N MET A 143 -4.98 -3.87 0.76
CA MET A 143 -6.17 -3.88 1.61
C MET A 143 -5.78 -4.45 2.97
N GLY A 144 -6.22 -3.78 4.01
CA GLY A 144 -5.82 -4.14 5.37
C GLY A 144 -6.90 -3.84 6.39
N LEU A 145 -6.68 -4.40 7.56
CA LEU A 145 -7.41 -4.06 8.78
C LEU A 145 -6.47 -3.25 9.66
N SER A 146 -7.00 -2.38 10.49
CA SER A 146 -6.26 -1.59 11.48
C SER A 146 -7.02 -1.69 12.78
N SER A 147 -6.39 -2.19 13.83
CA SER A 147 -6.96 -2.30 15.17
C SER A 147 -5.98 -1.77 16.22
N THR A 148 -6.48 -1.36 17.37
CA THR A 148 -5.68 -0.77 18.44
C THR A 148 -5.43 -1.82 19.53
N ALA A 149 -4.18 -1.98 19.97
CA ALA A 149 -3.88 -2.86 21.10
C ALA A 149 -4.39 -2.26 22.41
N GLY A 150 -5.04 -3.09 23.23
CA GLY A 150 -5.51 -2.69 24.56
C GLY A 150 -6.86 -1.97 24.58
N PHE A 151 -7.48 -1.72 23.42
CA PHE A 151 -8.85 -1.21 23.38
C PHE A 151 -9.84 -2.33 23.72
N ASN A 152 -10.64 -2.13 24.78
CA ASN A 152 -11.66 -3.05 25.22
C ASN A 152 -13.03 -2.42 24.96
N ASP A 153 -13.72 -2.87 23.91
CA ASP A 153 -15.06 -2.40 23.49
C ASP A 153 -16.16 -2.58 24.56
N ARG A 154 -15.83 -3.05 25.77
CA ARG A 154 -16.79 -3.60 26.76
C ARG A 154 -17.34 -2.60 27.79
N LEU A 155 -17.06 -1.30 27.70
CA LEU A 155 -17.66 -0.34 28.61
C LEU A 155 -18.67 0.56 27.85
N PRO A 156 -19.99 0.29 27.97
CA PRO A 156 -21.06 1.13 27.41
C PRO A 156 -21.10 2.57 27.97
N TYR A 157 -20.18 2.93 28.87
CA TYR A 157 -20.09 4.23 29.53
C TYR A 157 -18.93 5.09 29.03
N ASP A 158 -18.11 4.59 28.09
CA ASP A 158 -16.94 5.31 27.55
C ASP A 158 -17.27 6.09 26.26
N HIS A 159 -18.55 6.35 26.01
CA HIS A 159 -19.04 7.13 24.87
C HIS A 159 -18.62 8.61 24.90
N ASP A 160 -18.12 9.09 26.03
CA ASP A 160 -17.67 10.46 26.22
C ASP A 160 -16.13 10.64 26.05
N ASP A 161 -15.36 9.58 25.74
CA ASP A 161 -13.94 9.75 25.39
C ASP A 161 -13.79 10.12 23.91
N PRO A 162 -13.44 11.38 23.57
CA PRO A 162 -13.24 11.81 22.18
C PRO A 162 -12.10 11.04 21.50
N VAL A 163 -11.16 10.46 22.27
CA VAL A 163 -10.02 9.70 21.76
C VAL A 163 -10.43 8.28 21.31
N ALA A 164 -11.58 7.76 21.76
CA ALA A 164 -12.06 6.41 21.40
C ALA A 164 -12.16 6.21 19.88
N GLN A 165 -12.40 7.27 19.11
CA GLN A 165 -12.48 7.21 17.65
C GLN A 165 -11.17 6.79 16.97
N PHE A 166 -10.02 7.05 17.58
CA PHE A 166 -8.72 6.59 17.10
C PHE A 166 -8.46 5.12 17.44
N GLN A 167 -9.23 4.58 18.39
CA GLN A 167 -9.08 3.21 18.85
C GLN A 167 -9.91 2.22 18.03
N VAL A 168 -11.03 2.69 17.45
CA VAL A 168 -11.94 1.90 16.60
C VAL A 168 -11.19 1.21 15.45
N ALA A 169 -11.49 -0.08 15.28
CA ALA A 169 -10.97 -0.88 14.19
C ALA A 169 -11.53 -0.42 12.84
N ARG A 170 -10.67 -0.33 11.81
CA ARG A 170 -11.04 0.14 10.47
C ARG A 170 -10.44 -0.76 9.41
N SER A 171 -11.19 -1.01 8.34
CA SER A 171 -10.62 -1.52 7.09
C SER A 171 -10.15 -0.34 6.24
N TYR A 172 -9.12 -0.56 5.43
CA TYR A 172 -8.64 0.45 4.50
C TYR A 172 -8.15 -0.17 3.20
N VAL A 173 -8.18 0.65 2.15
CA VAL A 173 -7.55 0.38 0.86
C VAL A 173 -6.51 1.47 0.61
N SER A 174 -5.33 1.08 0.17
CA SER A 174 -4.24 1.99 -0.17
C SER A 174 -3.72 1.73 -1.57
N LEU A 175 -3.32 2.81 -2.23
CA LEU A 175 -2.72 2.79 -3.56
C LEU A 175 -1.28 3.32 -3.43
N GLY A 176 -0.35 2.62 -4.06
CA GLY A 176 1.06 2.96 -4.04
C GLY A 176 1.63 3.00 -5.45
N LEU A 177 2.55 3.95 -5.67
CA LEU A 177 3.35 4.06 -6.87
C LEU A 177 4.82 4.09 -6.47
N ALA A 178 5.61 3.16 -7.00
CA ALA A 178 7.06 3.15 -6.82
C ALA A 178 7.75 3.46 -8.16
N PHE A 179 8.76 4.31 -8.09
CA PHE A 179 9.59 4.72 -9.23
C PHE A 179 11.02 4.25 -9.02
N TYR A 180 11.59 3.56 -10.02
CA TYR A 180 12.92 2.95 -9.96
C TYR A 180 13.85 3.61 -10.99
N PRO A 181 14.37 4.82 -10.70
CA PRO A 181 15.19 5.56 -11.66
C PRO A 181 16.48 4.82 -12.02
N HIS A 182 16.99 3.98 -11.10
CA HIS A 182 18.23 3.23 -11.32
C HIS A 182 18.21 2.34 -12.57
N VAL A 183 17.02 1.91 -13.00
CA VAL A 183 16.85 1.07 -14.20
C VAL A 183 17.18 1.85 -15.49
N LEU A 184 17.11 3.18 -15.48
CA LEU A 184 17.48 4.01 -16.63
C LEU A 184 18.98 3.94 -16.94
N TRP A 185 19.84 3.76 -15.92
CA TRP A 185 21.29 3.71 -16.10
C TRP A 185 21.84 2.31 -16.41
N GLN A 186 21.07 1.26 -16.15
CA GLN A 186 21.49 -0.12 -16.44
C GLN A 186 21.47 -0.45 -17.94
N ARG A 187 20.94 0.44 -18.79
CA ARG A 187 20.70 0.21 -20.22
C ARG A 187 21.86 0.53 -21.18
N ARG A 188 23.12 0.52 -20.71
CA ARG A 188 24.30 0.93 -21.52
C ARG A 188 25.28 -0.21 -21.88
N GLY A 189 24.85 -1.46 -21.86
CA GLY A 189 25.74 -2.61 -22.07
C GLY A 189 25.47 -3.51 -23.27
N ASP A 190 24.60 -3.12 -24.21
CA ASP A 190 24.33 -3.88 -25.44
C ASP A 190 25.02 -3.23 -26.66
#